data_AF-A0A7S8D9D0-F1
#
_entry.id   AF-A0A7S8D9D0-F1
#
_cell.length_a   1.000
_cell.length_b   1.000
_cell.length_c   1.000
_cell.angle_alpha   90.00
_cell.angle_beta   90.00
_cell.angle_gamma   90.00
#
_symmetry.space_group_name_H-M   'P 1'
#
loop_
_entity.id
_entity.type
_entity.pdbx_description
1 polymer ?
#
loop_
_entity_poly.entity_id
_entity_poly.type
_entity_poly.pdbx_seq_one_letter_code
_entity_poly.pdbx_strand_id
1 'polypeptide(L)'
;MDLLGTPGDDWIDLMAITKAYECSDVCDTIFAIQGLVKPDLAVSLKPDYTKSAKEIQSDCSQKVASFLRNFVSGDEYQNDSCLDKFIMMLTGGSVRDFNIQRCQAFTEGSLYSLQEWRWKIRQWLNGTGDKADSLTGYWMTDKQFKSTLSSTNTATGCAKTCDGDFVRVPPESRSGDIIAVLLGSHNPIVLRPQSPSGYTVIGPCYHPGLSHGKALLGHDFKGWIPVWDRMWVRRAFYKVGYGIRRTDPRLNDVPLEDGYKGILFKNAVLGWVSLEGSLLKFAPRMSEEALKKRGVPI
;
A
#
# COMPACT_ATOMS: atom_id res chain seq x y z
N MET A 1 -3.31 10.79 29.29
CA MET A 1 -4.48 11.44 28.68
C MET A 1 -4.12 12.91 28.59
N ASP A 2 -3.77 13.32 27.38
CA ASP A 2 -3.71 14.71 26.87
C ASP A 2 -3.19 14.60 25.42
N LEU A 3 -4.09 14.11 24.56
CA LEU A 3 -4.00 14.26 23.11
C LEU A 3 -4.80 15.51 22.75
N LEU A 4 -4.32 16.68 23.18
CA LEU A 4 -4.81 17.95 22.68
C LEU A 4 -3.77 18.48 21.70
N GLY A 5 -4.14 18.36 20.43
CA GLY A 5 -3.34 18.68 19.27
C GLY A 5 -2.85 20.12 19.28
N THR A 6 -1.63 20.28 18.79
CA THR A 6 -1.14 21.59 18.39
C THR A 6 -1.96 22.11 17.20
N PRO A 7 -2.21 23.43 17.09
CA PRO A 7 -2.91 23.99 15.92
C PRO A 7 -2.02 23.77 14.69
N GLY A 8 -2.37 22.77 13.89
CA GLY A 8 -1.53 22.27 12.80
C GLY A 8 -1.54 20.75 12.63
N ASP A 9 -2.23 20.00 13.50
CA ASP A 9 -2.54 18.59 13.23
C ASP A 9 -3.50 18.52 12.04
N ASP A 10 -2.90 18.44 10.85
CA ASP A 10 -3.57 18.36 9.57
C ASP A 10 -4.51 17.15 9.58
N TRP A 11 -5.74 17.33 9.09
CA TRP A 11 -6.70 16.25 8.90
C TRP A 11 -6.06 15.05 8.15
N ILE A 12 -5.08 15.33 7.29
CA ILE A 12 -4.26 14.34 6.58
C ILE A 12 -3.44 13.44 7.53
N ASP A 13 -2.89 13.99 8.62
CA ASP A 13 -2.16 13.23 9.64
C ASP A 13 -3.13 12.38 10.49
N LEU A 14 -4.32 12.90 10.79
CA LEU A 14 -5.39 12.12 11.42
C LEU A 14 -5.82 10.92 10.55
N MET A 15 -5.92 11.09 9.23
CA MET A 15 -6.22 9.98 8.29
C MET A 15 -5.10 8.92 8.22
N ALA A 16 -3.84 9.30 8.50
CA ALA A 16 -2.73 8.36 8.59
C ALA A 16 -2.77 7.55 9.89
N ILE A 17 -3.20 8.19 10.99
CA ILE A 17 -3.33 7.58 12.33
C ILE A 17 -4.56 6.67 12.43
N THR A 18 -5.70 7.03 11.82
CA THR A 18 -6.94 6.22 11.88
C THR A 18 -6.82 4.85 11.20
N LYS A 19 -5.88 4.68 10.26
CA LYS A 19 -5.57 3.37 9.67
C LYS A 19 -5.00 2.36 10.68
N ALA A 20 -4.57 2.83 11.85
CA ALA A 20 -4.05 2.01 12.93
C ALA A 20 -5.06 1.76 14.07
N TYR A 21 -6.29 2.28 13.99
CA TYR A 21 -7.30 2.10 15.04
C TYR A 21 -7.80 0.67 15.09
N GLU A 22 -7.61 0.01 16.23
CA GLU A 22 -7.63 -1.43 16.48
C GLU A 22 -8.90 -2.17 16.01
N CYS A 23 -8.70 -3.36 15.44
CA CYS A 23 -9.75 -4.34 15.14
C CYS A 23 -10.08 -5.07 16.46
N SER A 24 -11.25 -4.82 17.06
CA SER A 24 -11.64 -5.50 18.29
C SER A 24 -11.96 -6.99 18.07
N ASP A 25 -12.30 -7.37 16.84
CA ASP A 25 -12.56 -8.74 16.40
C ASP A 25 -11.69 -9.10 15.17
N VAL A 26 -11.04 -10.27 15.19
CA VAL A 26 -10.24 -10.78 14.08
C VAL A 26 -11.06 -11.03 12.81
N CYS A 27 -12.37 -11.28 12.94
CA CYS A 27 -13.27 -11.52 11.82
C CYS A 27 -13.43 -10.29 10.92
N ASP A 28 -13.32 -9.09 11.46
CA ASP A 28 -13.44 -7.83 10.71
C ASP A 28 -12.30 -7.66 9.69
N THR A 29 -11.09 -8.15 10.00
CA THR A 29 -9.97 -8.18 9.04
C THR A 29 -10.24 -9.10 7.85
N ILE A 30 -11.07 -10.14 8.04
CA ILE A 30 -11.42 -11.10 6.99
C ILE A 30 -12.64 -10.61 6.20
N PHE A 31 -13.58 -9.91 6.83
CA PHE A 31 -14.71 -9.29 6.13
C PHE A 31 -14.32 -8.04 5.34
N ALA A 32 -13.16 -7.41 5.62
CA ALA A 32 -12.58 -6.41 4.73
C ALA A 32 -12.41 -6.91 3.28
N ILE A 33 -12.29 -8.23 3.08
CA ILE A 33 -12.22 -8.89 1.76
C ILE A 33 -13.55 -8.80 1.00
N GLN A 34 -14.69 -8.52 1.65
CA GLN A 34 -15.95 -8.23 0.95
C GLN A 34 -15.81 -7.02 0.01
N GLY A 35 -14.93 -6.07 0.36
CA GLY A 35 -14.58 -4.96 -0.54
C GLY A 35 -13.93 -5.44 -1.84
N LEU A 36 -13.39 -6.65 -1.91
CA LEU A 36 -12.83 -7.18 -3.15
C LEU A 36 -13.94 -7.52 -4.16
N VAL A 37 -15.10 -8.00 -3.76
CA VAL A 37 -16.08 -8.57 -4.71
C VAL A 37 -17.16 -7.57 -5.13
N LYS A 38 -17.80 -7.82 -6.30
CA LYS A 38 -18.93 -6.99 -6.78
C LYS A 38 -20.04 -6.88 -5.71
N PRO A 39 -20.80 -5.76 -5.66
CA PRO A 39 -21.85 -5.54 -4.65
C PRO A 39 -22.82 -6.70 -4.50
N ASP A 40 -23.28 -7.31 -5.59
CA ASP A 40 -24.22 -8.45 -5.55
C ASP A 40 -23.62 -9.69 -4.88
N LEU A 41 -22.32 -9.93 -5.09
CA LEU A 41 -21.58 -11.00 -4.42
C LEU A 41 -21.27 -10.62 -2.97
N ALA A 42 -20.99 -9.34 -2.68
CA ALA A 42 -20.78 -8.84 -1.32
C ALA A 42 -22.04 -9.00 -0.45
N VAL A 43 -23.24 -8.82 -1.00
CA VAL A 43 -24.52 -9.06 -0.30
C VAL A 43 -24.69 -10.52 0.13
N SER A 44 -24.17 -11.47 -0.67
CA SER A 44 -24.18 -12.90 -0.32
C SER A 44 -23.17 -13.27 0.78
N LEU A 45 -22.22 -12.39 1.09
CA LEU A 45 -21.12 -12.63 2.01
C LEU A 45 -21.37 -12.08 3.42
N LYS A 46 -22.62 -11.83 3.82
CA LYS A 46 -22.97 -11.21 5.12
C LYS A 46 -22.08 -11.70 6.26
N PRO A 47 -21.47 -10.78 7.06
CA PRO A 47 -20.68 -11.16 8.21
C PRO A 47 -21.48 -12.09 9.14
N ASP A 48 -21.00 -13.31 9.27
CA ASP A 48 -21.58 -14.31 10.16
C ASP A 48 -20.59 -14.58 11.30
N TYR A 49 -20.71 -13.75 12.35
CA TYR A 49 -19.88 -13.82 13.55
C TYR A 49 -20.15 -15.07 14.41
N THR A 50 -21.09 -15.93 14.01
CA THR A 50 -21.32 -17.24 14.65
C THR A 50 -20.37 -18.33 14.15
N LYS A 51 -19.67 -18.09 13.04
CA LYS A 51 -18.69 -19.03 12.47
C LYS A 51 -17.37 -18.99 13.22
N SER A 52 -16.74 -20.15 13.35
CA SER A 52 -15.39 -20.24 13.90
C SER A 52 -14.36 -19.60 12.96
N ALA A 53 -13.25 -19.10 13.51
CA ALA A 53 -12.15 -18.53 12.71
C ALA A 53 -11.64 -19.49 11.61
N LYS A 54 -11.76 -20.80 11.79
CA LYS A 54 -11.38 -21.82 10.81
C LYS A 54 -12.32 -21.86 9.60
N GLU A 55 -13.63 -21.71 9.81
CA GLU A 55 -14.63 -21.67 8.74
C GLU A 55 -14.53 -20.38 7.93
N ILE A 56 -14.31 -19.25 8.61
CA ILE A 56 -14.10 -17.94 7.98
C ILE A 56 -12.78 -17.90 7.18
N GLN A 57 -11.74 -18.61 7.63
CA GLN A 57 -10.48 -18.71 6.92
C GLN A 57 -10.60 -19.46 5.58
N SER A 58 -11.36 -20.54 5.48
CA SER A 58 -11.56 -21.27 4.21
C SER A 58 -12.21 -20.38 3.14
N ASP A 59 -13.18 -19.57 3.57
CA ASP A 59 -13.93 -18.61 2.75
C ASP A 59 -13.01 -17.49 2.17
N CYS A 60 -12.02 -17.04 2.93
CA CYS A 60 -11.04 -16.03 2.47
C CYS A 60 -10.24 -16.46 1.23
N SER A 61 -9.64 -17.66 1.23
CA SER A 61 -8.84 -18.14 0.09
C SER A 61 -9.68 -18.23 -1.18
N GLN A 62 -10.93 -18.70 -1.05
CA GLN A 62 -11.88 -18.81 -2.15
C GLN A 62 -12.31 -17.44 -2.67
N LYS A 63 -12.49 -16.43 -1.80
CA LYS A 63 -12.77 -15.04 -2.20
C LYS A 63 -11.64 -14.43 -3.00
N VAL A 64 -10.39 -14.58 -2.54
CA VAL A 64 -9.21 -14.09 -3.26
C VAL A 64 -9.12 -14.72 -4.65
N ALA A 65 -9.28 -16.04 -4.73
CA ALA A 65 -9.28 -16.77 -6.01
C ALA A 65 -10.44 -16.33 -6.93
N SER A 66 -11.65 -16.18 -6.37
CA SER A 66 -12.84 -15.74 -7.12
C SER A 66 -12.71 -14.31 -7.63
N PHE A 67 -12.18 -13.41 -6.80
CA PHE A 67 -11.87 -12.04 -7.20
C PHE A 67 -10.92 -12.04 -8.41
N LEU A 68 -9.82 -12.78 -8.32
CA LEU A 68 -8.82 -12.80 -9.38
C LEU A 68 -9.43 -13.33 -10.70
N ARG A 69 -10.19 -14.43 -10.65
CA ARG A 69 -10.91 -14.98 -11.81
C ARG A 69 -11.93 -14.02 -12.43
N ASN A 70 -12.54 -13.15 -11.63
CA ASN A 70 -13.56 -12.20 -12.10
C ASN A 70 -12.96 -10.94 -12.76
N PHE A 71 -11.72 -10.57 -12.42
CA PHE A 71 -11.08 -9.33 -12.88
C PHE A 71 -9.91 -9.55 -13.84
N VAL A 72 -9.48 -10.80 -14.01
CA VAL A 72 -8.43 -11.23 -14.93
C VAL A 72 -9.04 -12.10 -16.02
N SER A 73 -8.79 -11.78 -17.28
CA SER A 73 -9.41 -12.45 -18.41
C SER A 73 -8.66 -13.74 -18.76
N GLY A 74 -9.40 -14.83 -18.98
CA GLY A 74 -8.80 -16.12 -19.35
C GLY A 74 -7.73 -16.58 -18.35
N ASP A 75 -6.58 -17.04 -18.87
CA ASP A 75 -5.46 -17.55 -18.07
C ASP A 75 -4.38 -16.50 -17.74
N GLU A 76 -4.68 -15.21 -17.87
CA GLU A 76 -3.74 -14.12 -17.53
C GLU A 76 -3.25 -14.18 -16.07
N TYR A 77 -3.98 -14.84 -15.17
CA TYR A 77 -3.57 -15.07 -13.78
C TYR A 77 -2.36 -16.02 -13.66
N GLN A 78 -1.94 -16.66 -14.75
CA GLN A 78 -0.68 -17.41 -14.81
C GLN A 78 0.54 -16.50 -15.00
N ASN A 79 0.34 -15.27 -15.50
CA ASN A 79 1.39 -14.30 -15.72
C ASN A 79 1.86 -13.69 -14.39
N ASP A 80 3.14 -13.87 -14.08
CA ASP A 80 3.78 -13.35 -12.87
C ASP A 80 3.63 -11.83 -12.71
N SER A 81 3.66 -11.05 -13.81
CA SER A 81 3.47 -9.61 -13.76
C SER A 81 2.03 -9.22 -13.37
N CYS A 82 1.04 -9.99 -13.84
CA CYS A 82 -0.36 -9.79 -13.43
C CYS A 82 -0.52 -10.12 -11.95
N LEU A 83 0.03 -11.26 -11.51
CA LEU A 83 0.01 -11.65 -10.11
C LEU A 83 0.74 -10.64 -9.22
N ASP A 84 1.85 -10.07 -9.65
CA ASP A 84 2.55 -9.04 -8.87
C ASP A 84 1.68 -7.83 -8.61
N LYS A 85 1.02 -7.30 -9.65
CA LYS A 85 0.11 -6.16 -9.49
C LYS A 85 -1.02 -6.51 -8.52
N PHE A 86 -1.58 -7.70 -8.65
CA PHE A 86 -2.61 -8.20 -7.75
C PHE A 86 -2.11 -8.36 -6.30
N ILE A 87 -0.94 -8.97 -6.08
CA ILE A 87 -0.32 -9.17 -4.77
C ILE A 87 -0.02 -7.83 -4.11
N MET A 88 0.53 -6.87 -4.86
CA MET A 88 0.81 -5.54 -4.34
C MET A 88 -0.47 -4.84 -3.89
N MET A 89 -1.56 -4.94 -4.67
CA MET A 89 -2.86 -4.43 -4.25
C MET A 89 -3.35 -5.17 -3.00
N LEU A 90 -3.42 -6.50 -3.05
CA LEU A 90 -3.97 -7.39 -2.02
C LEU A 90 -3.29 -7.17 -0.65
N THR A 91 -1.97 -7.02 -0.66
CA THR A 91 -1.15 -6.81 0.55
C THR A 91 -0.94 -5.34 0.91
N GLY A 92 -1.37 -4.40 0.05
CA GLY A 92 -1.04 -2.99 0.24
C GLY A 92 0.41 -2.61 0.05
N GLY A 93 1.18 -3.44 -0.65
CA GLY A 93 2.62 -3.33 -0.74
C GLY A 93 3.37 -3.87 0.48
N SER A 94 2.69 -4.55 1.43
CA SER A 94 3.32 -5.29 2.52
C SER A 94 3.95 -6.60 2.02
N VAL A 95 4.95 -6.46 1.13
CA VAL A 95 5.69 -7.57 0.53
C VAL A 95 7.16 -7.41 0.86
N ARG A 96 7.82 -8.50 1.26
CA ARG A 96 9.22 -8.48 1.73
C ARG A 96 10.17 -7.86 0.73
N ASP A 97 10.01 -8.14 -0.58
CA ASP A 97 10.82 -7.56 -1.67
C ASP A 97 10.85 -6.03 -1.65
N PHE A 98 9.78 -5.40 -1.18
CA PHE A 98 9.62 -3.96 -1.07
C PHE A 98 9.62 -3.49 0.39
N ASN A 99 10.24 -4.26 1.29
CA ASN A 99 10.37 -3.94 2.70
C ASN A 99 11.83 -4.03 3.15
N ILE A 100 12.22 -3.26 4.16
CA ILE A 100 13.55 -3.35 4.77
C ILE A 100 13.89 -4.75 5.30
N GLN A 101 12.87 -5.55 5.65
CA GLN A 101 13.02 -6.95 6.03
C GLN A 101 13.74 -7.81 4.98
N ARG A 102 13.78 -7.40 3.69
CA ARG A 102 14.61 -8.09 2.68
C ARG A 102 16.10 -8.11 3.02
N CYS A 103 16.55 -7.18 3.86
CA CYS A 103 17.94 -7.05 4.29
C CYS A 103 18.19 -7.72 5.65
N GLN A 104 17.21 -8.41 6.20
CA GLN A 104 17.25 -8.99 7.55
C GLN A 104 17.14 -10.50 7.47
N ALA A 105 17.58 -11.18 8.52
CA ALA A 105 17.35 -12.62 8.67
C ALA A 105 15.84 -12.89 8.78
N PHE A 106 15.41 -14.03 8.24
CA PHE A 106 14.03 -14.45 8.28
C PHE A 106 13.60 -14.81 9.71
N THR A 107 12.39 -14.40 10.08
CA THR A 107 11.74 -14.69 11.37
C THR A 107 10.27 -15.02 11.15
N GLU A 108 9.60 -15.63 12.14
CA GLU A 108 8.19 -16.06 12.06
C GLU A 108 7.19 -14.91 11.78
N GLY A 109 7.57 -13.66 12.03
CA GLY A 109 6.78 -12.46 11.71
C GLY A 109 7.20 -11.73 10.42
N SER A 110 8.08 -12.32 9.63
CA SER A 110 8.54 -11.73 8.38
C SER A 110 7.45 -11.71 7.32
N LEU A 111 7.41 -10.65 6.50
CA LEU A 111 6.57 -10.59 5.32
C LEU A 111 6.98 -11.65 4.30
N TYR A 112 6.04 -12.04 3.45
CA TYR A 112 6.30 -12.94 2.33
C TYR A 112 6.82 -12.19 1.12
N SER A 113 7.61 -12.87 0.29
CA SER A 113 8.05 -12.36 -1.01
C SER A 113 6.95 -12.46 -2.07
N LEU A 114 7.14 -11.76 -3.19
CA LEU A 114 6.28 -11.93 -4.37
C LEU A 114 6.23 -13.40 -4.82
N GLN A 115 7.38 -14.08 -4.85
CA GLN A 115 7.47 -15.47 -5.26
C GLN A 115 6.62 -16.39 -4.37
N GLU A 116 6.71 -16.22 -3.05
CA GLU A 116 5.94 -16.98 -2.07
C GLU A 116 4.43 -16.72 -2.20
N TRP A 117 4.05 -15.45 -2.40
CA TRP A 117 2.67 -15.06 -2.66
C TRP A 117 2.11 -15.63 -3.97
N ARG A 118 2.87 -15.57 -5.08
CA ARG A 118 2.48 -16.16 -6.35
C ARG A 118 2.24 -17.66 -6.20
N TRP A 119 3.14 -18.36 -5.50
CA TRP A 119 2.99 -19.78 -5.20
C TRP A 119 1.68 -20.05 -4.44
N LYS A 120 1.41 -19.28 -3.37
CA LYS A 120 0.21 -19.46 -2.54
C LYS A 120 -1.09 -19.16 -3.31
N ILE A 121 -1.13 -18.08 -4.08
CA ILE A 121 -2.32 -17.70 -4.87
C ILE A 121 -2.64 -18.78 -5.91
N ARG A 122 -1.64 -19.38 -6.56
CA ARG A 122 -1.85 -20.51 -7.48
C ARG A 122 -2.45 -21.72 -6.79
N GLN A 123 -2.06 -22.03 -5.55
CA GLN A 123 -2.69 -23.10 -4.77
C GLN A 123 -4.16 -22.79 -4.47
N TRP A 124 -4.48 -21.55 -4.08
CA TRP A 124 -5.87 -21.12 -3.87
C TRP A 124 -6.70 -21.19 -5.14
N LEU A 125 -6.13 -20.80 -6.29
CA LEU A 125 -6.79 -20.91 -7.60
C LEU A 125 -7.07 -22.35 -8.00
N ASN A 126 -6.18 -23.29 -7.71
CA ASN A 126 -6.33 -24.70 -8.06
C ASN A 126 -7.20 -25.50 -7.08
N GLY A 127 -7.74 -24.86 -6.03
CA GLY A 127 -8.49 -25.54 -4.98
C GLY A 127 -7.64 -26.50 -4.13
N THR A 128 -6.31 -26.39 -4.21
CA THR A 128 -5.35 -27.21 -3.47
C THR A 128 -4.74 -26.44 -2.28
N GLY A 129 -5.56 -25.63 -1.61
CA GLY A 129 -5.19 -24.98 -0.34
C GLY A 129 -4.68 -25.98 0.69
N ASP A 130 -3.79 -25.52 1.57
CA ASP A 130 -3.03 -26.30 2.58
C ASP A 130 -2.81 -27.79 2.24
N LYS A 131 -2.17 -28.07 1.10
CA LYS A 131 -1.40 -29.31 0.87
C LYS A 131 0.09 -29.10 1.18
N ALA A 132 0.40 -28.40 2.27
CA ALA A 132 1.79 -28.28 2.73
C ALA A 132 2.16 -29.56 3.48
N ASP A 133 3.06 -30.37 2.91
CA ASP A 133 3.62 -31.54 3.60
C ASP A 133 4.24 -31.09 4.94
N SER A 134 3.82 -31.74 6.01
CA SER A 134 3.85 -31.28 7.41
C SER A 134 5.24 -31.26 8.07
N LEU A 135 6.34 -31.27 7.31
CA LEU A 135 7.68 -31.38 7.89
C LEU A 135 8.70 -30.31 7.45
N THR A 136 8.42 -29.49 6.42
CA THR A 136 9.39 -28.47 5.95
C THR A 136 8.84 -27.05 5.79
N GLY A 137 7.55 -26.81 6.05
CA GLY A 137 6.87 -25.56 5.68
C GLY A 137 5.89 -24.99 6.70
N TYR A 138 6.16 -25.09 8.01
CA TYR A 138 5.24 -24.59 9.06
C TYR A 138 4.89 -23.09 8.91
N TRP A 139 5.73 -22.33 8.19
CA TRP A 139 5.57 -20.90 7.93
C TRP A 139 4.87 -20.58 6.58
N MET A 140 4.52 -21.59 5.77
CA MET A 140 3.84 -21.43 4.47
C MET A 140 2.35 -21.83 4.50
N THR A 141 1.73 -21.75 5.68
CA THR A 141 0.31 -22.11 5.87
C THR A 141 -0.62 -21.00 5.39
N ASP A 142 -1.83 -21.35 5.00
CA ASP A 142 -2.87 -20.37 4.67
C ASP A 142 -3.09 -19.35 5.80
N LYS A 143 -3.03 -19.81 7.05
CA LYS A 143 -3.21 -18.96 8.25
C LYS A 143 -2.21 -17.81 8.28
N GLN A 144 -0.95 -18.06 8.00
CA GLN A 144 0.09 -17.03 8.09
C GLN A 144 0.09 -16.09 6.88
N PHE A 145 -0.17 -16.59 5.66
CA PHE A 145 -0.37 -15.69 4.53
C PHE A 145 -1.54 -14.72 4.78
N LYS A 146 -2.65 -15.24 5.30
CA LYS A 146 -3.82 -14.41 5.65
C LYS A 146 -3.51 -13.38 6.74
N SER A 147 -2.71 -13.72 7.75
CA SER A 147 -2.32 -12.75 8.79
C SER A 147 -1.47 -11.59 8.24
N THR A 148 -0.78 -11.79 7.11
CA THR A 148 0.03 -10.74 6.45
C THR A 148 -0.72 -9.88 5.45
N LEU A 149 -1.98 -10.20 5.11
CA LEU A 149 -2.87 -9.34 4.30
C LEU A 149 -3.17 -7.97 4.94
N SER A 150 -2.69 -7.79 6.18
CA SER A 150 -2.75 -6.60 7.01
C SER A 150 -4.15 -6.33 7.58
N SER A 151 -4.12 -6.10 8.89
CA SER A 151 -5.02 -5.34 9.75
C SER A 151 -5.19 -3.87 9.30
N THR A 152 -5.48 -3.63 8.01
CA THR A 152 -6.01 -2.33 7.59
C THR A 152 -7.47 -2.29 8.04
N ASN A 153 -7.68 -1.70 9.22
CA ASN A 153 -8.95 -1.65 9.97
C ASN A 153 -10.03 -0.76 9.32
N THR A 154 -10.10 -0.79 8.01
CA THR A 154 -11.15 -0.18 7.23
C THR A 154 -11.48 -1.16 6.13
N ALA A 155 -12.74 -1.59 6.03
CA ALA A 155 -13.24 -2.23 4.83
C ALA A 155 -12.83 -1.36 3.64
N THR A 156 -11.89 -1.83 2.82
CA THR A 156 -11.48 -1.12 1.60
C THR A 156 -11.97 -1.94 0.43
N GLY A 157 -12.81 -1.32 -0.41
CA GLY A 157 -13.14 -1.82 -1.72
C GLY A 157 -11.89 -2.10 -2.57
N CYS A 158 -12.01 -2.91 -3.61
CA CYS A 158 -11.01 -3.03 -4.66
C CYS A 158 -11.64 -2.85 -6.02
N ALA A 159 -10.85 -2.30 -6.93
CA ALA A 159 -11.27 -2.03 -8.29
C ALA A 159 -10.13 -2.30 -9.27
N LYS A 160 -10.49 -2.38 -10.54
CA LYS A 160 -9.56 -2.30 -11.66
C LYS A 160 -9.74 -0.93 -12.29
N THR A 161 -8.65 -0.17 -12.47
CA THR A 161 -8.69 1.12 -13.15
C THR A 161 -8.95 0.91 -14.65
N CYS A 162 -9.28 1.98 -15.38
CA CYS A 162 -9.37 1.94 -16.85
C CYS A 162 -8.06 1.49 -17.51
N ASP A 163 -6.92 1.74 -16.85
CA ASP A 163 -5.58 1.34 -17.30
C ASP A 163 -5.22 -0.11 -16.94
N GLY A 164 -6.16 -0.83 -16.33
CA GLY A 164 -6.01 -2.24 -15.98
C GLY A 164 -5.25 -2.52 -14.69
N ASP A 165 -4.95 -1.50 -13.89
CA ASP A 165 -4.27 -1.67 -12.61
C ASP A 165 -5.24 -2.07 -11.49
N PHE A 166 -4.78 -2.96 -10.61
CA PHE A 166 -5.50 -3.33 -9.40
C PHE A 166 -5.25 -2.30 -8.30
N VAL A 167 -6.33 -1.80 -7.70
CA VAL A 167 -6.27 -0.75 -6.68
C VAL A 167 -7.16 -1.09 -5.49
N ARG A 168 -6.76 -0.63 -4.30
CA ARG A 168 -7.64 -0.60 -3.11
C ARG A 168 -8.24 0.78 -2.98
N VAL A 169 -9.54 0.88 -2.77
CA VAL A 169 -10.33 2.12 -2.75
C VAL A 169 -11.32 2.09 -1.58
N PRO A 170 -11.93 3.21 -1.17
CA PRO A 170 -13.04 3.20 -0.22
C PRO A 170 -14.23 2.36 -0.75
N PRO A 171 -15.00 1.66 0.10
CA PRO A 171 -16.17 0.88 -0.33
C PRO A 171 -17.24 1.67 -1.08
N GLU A 172 -17.35 2.96 -0.80
CA GLU A 172 -18.31 3.87 -1.43
C GLU A 172 -17.88 4.32 -2.84
N SER A 173 -16.69 3.89 -3.27
CA SER A 173 -16.16 4.18 -4.62
C SER A 173 -17.00 3.49 -5.69
N ARG A 174 -17.15 4.14 -6.83
CA ARG A 174 -17.93 3.64 -7.96
C ARG A 174 -17.31 4.00 -9.31
N SER A 175 -17.83 3.38 -10.37
CA SER A 175 -17.43 3.72 -11.74
C SER A 175 -17.63 5.22 -12.01
N GLY A 176 -16.65 5.86 -12.63
CA GLY A 176 -16.59 7.31 -12.86
C GLY A 176 -15.85 8.10 -11.78
N ASP A 177 -15.54 7.50 -10.63
CA ASP A 177 -14.61 8.10 -9.67
C ASP A 177 -13.18 8.08 -10.23
N ILE A 178 -12.38 9.06 -9.84
CA ILE A 178 -10.98 9.23 -10.28
C ILE A 178 -10.03 9.08 -9.09
N ILE A 179 -8.80 8.64 -9.37
CA ILE A 179 -7.72 8.58 -8.37
C ILE A 179 -6.79 9.76 -8.59
N ALA A 180 -6.66 10.63 -7.60
CA ALA A 180 -5.79 11.79 -7.63
C ALA A 180 -4.65 11.67 -6.62
N VAL A 181 -3.47 12.17 -6.98
CA VAL A 181 -2.36 12.37 -6.03
C VAL A 181 -2.35 13.84 -5.65
N LEU A 182 -2.68 14.13 -4.40
CA LEU A 182 -2.63 15.48 -3.85
C LEU A 182 -1.24 15.74 -3.27
N LEU A 183 -0.65 16.88 -3.59
CA LEU A 183 0.60 17.32 -2.96
C LEU A 183 0.40 17.43 -1.45
N GLY A 184 1.40 16.98 -0.69
CA GLY A 184 1.31 16.87 0.78
C GLY A 184 0.65 15.59 1.29
N SER A 185 -0.14 14.88 0.48
CA SER A 185 -0.75 13.61 0.90
C SER A 185 0.19 12.42 0.74
N HIS A 186 0.21 11.55 1.76
CA HIS A 186 0.96 10.29 1.72
C HIS A 186 0.29 9.19 0.87
N ASN A 187 -1.02 9.28 0.66
CA ASN A 187 -1.81 8.32 -0.09
C ASN A 187 -2.55 9.02 -1.24
N PRO A 188 -2.71 8.38 -2.42
CA PRO A 188 -3.67 8.82 -3.40
C PRO A 188 -5.09 8.86 -2.81
N ILE A 189 -5.95 9.72 -3.35
CA ILE A 189 -7.33 9.95 -2.89
C ILE A 189 -8.29 9.65 -4.03
N VAL A 190 -9.38 8.94 -3.73
CA VAL A 190 -10.51 8.79 -4.64
C VAL A 190 -11.36 10.04 -4.57
N LEU A 191 -11.57 10.67 -5.72
CA LEU A 191 -12.41 11.83 -5.91
C LEU A 191 -13.56 11.48 -6.83
N ARG A 192 -14.73 12.05 -6.54
CA ARG A 192 -15.92 11.93 -7.39
C ARG A 192 -16.22 13.28 -8.04
N PRO A 193 -16.14 13.39 -9.37
CA PRO A 193 -16.54 14.61 -10.07
C PRO A 193 -18.02 14.95 -9.78
N GLN A 194 -18.30 16.21 -9.45
CA GLN A 194 -19.65 16.75 -9.25
C GLN A 194 -19.95 17.86 -10.27
N SER A 195 -18.94 18.65 -10.61
CA SER A 195 -18.99 19.72 -11.61
C SER A 195 -17.59 19.90 -12.23
N PRO A 196 -17.42 20.73 -13.28
CA PRO A 196 -16.12 20.93 -13.93
C PRO A 196 -14.98 21.39 -12.99
N SER A 197 -15.31 22.00 -11.85
CA SER A 197 -14.33 22.47 -10.85
C SER A 197 -14.59 21.92 -9.44
N GLY A 198 -15.51 20.95 -9.30
CA GLY A 198 -16.00 20.48 -8.01
C GLY A 198 -15.90 18.97 -7.87
N TYR A 199 -15.28 18.52 -6.77
CA TYR A 199 -15.11 17.11 -6.45
C TYR A 199 -15.60 16.82 -5.03
N THR A 200 -16.23 15.66 -4.84
CA THR A 200 -16.42 15.08 -3.51
C THR A 200 -15.23 14.19 -3.18
N VAL A 201 -14.65 14.36 -2.00
CA VAL A 201 -13.63 13.46 -1.47
C VAL A 201 -14.31 12.19 -0.98
N ILE A 202 -14.02 11.06 -1.63
CA ILE A 202 -14.54 9.75 -1.19
C ILE A 202 -13.64 9.16 -0.12
N GLY A 203 -12.31 9.24 -0.31
CA GLY A 203 -11.36 8.80 0.72
C GLY A 203 -10.02 8.31 0.17
N PRO A 204 -9.12 7.86 1.05
CA PRO A 204 -7.78 7.45 0.68
C PRO A 204 -7.78 6.08 0.01
N CYS A 205 -6.85 5.86 -0.90
CA CYS A 205 -6.72 4.62 -1.64
C CYS A 205 -5.26 4.18 -1.78
N TYR A 206 -5.05 2.99 -2.31
CA TYR A 206 -3.73 2.48 -2.66
C TYR A 206 -3.69 2.12 -4.14
N HIS A 207 -2.80 2.79 -4.87
CA HIS A 207 -2.52 2.53 -6.27
C HIS A 207 -1.03 2.22 -6.46
N PRO A 208 -0.62 0.99 -6.79
CA PRO A 208 0.80 0.61 -6.89
C PRO A 208 1.64 1.49 -7.82
N GLY A 209 1.02 1.93 -8.93
CA GLY A 209 1.59 2.83 -9.93
C GLY A 209 1.75 4.30 -9.49
N LEU A 210 0.88 4.83 -8.62
CA LEU A 210 0.90 6.24 -8.20
C LEU A 210 1.57 6.45 -6.84
N SER A 211 1.58 5.39 -6.02
CA SER A 211 2.25 5.37 -4.73
C SER A 211 3.76 5.63 -4.84
N HIS A 212 4.36 5.93 -3.71
CA HIS A 212 5.79 6.17 -3.62
C HIS A 212 6.30 7.36 -4.45
N GLY A 213 5.47 8.39 -4.66
CA GLY A 213 5.84 9.59 -5.43
C GLY A 213 6.08 9.31 -6.92
N LYS A 214 5.68 8.13 -7.42
CA LYS A 214 5.79 7.77 -8.84
C LYS A 214 4.96 8.69 -9.73
N ALA A 215 3.79 9.12 -9.27
CA ALA A 215 2.96 10.08 -9.99
C ALA A 215 3.66 11.43 -10.28
N LEU A 216 4.58 11.85 -9.40
CA LEU A 216 5.25 13.16 -9.49
C LEU A 216 6.66 13.08 -10.08
N LEU A 217 7.38 11.98 -9.80
CA LEU A 217 8.79 11.83 -10.14
C LEU A 217 9.07 10.75 -11.19
N GLY A 218 8.03 10.05 -11.67
CA GLY A 218 8.15 8.94 -12.59
C GLY A 218 8.61 7.62 -11.94
N HIS A 219 8.83 6.61 -12.77
CA HIS A 219 9.07 5.23 -12.34
C HIS A 219 10.55 4.83 -12.27
N ASP A 220 11.46 5.65 -12.80
CA ASP A 220 12.89 5.35 -12.82
C ASP A 220 13.56 5.70 -11.48
N PHE A 221 13.80 4.69 -10.66
CA PHE A 221 14.52 4.84 -9.39
C PHE A 221 16.05 4.75 -9.54
N LYS A 222 16.61 4.85 -10.75
CA LYS A 222 18.07 4.87 -11.03
C LYS A 222 18.80 3.64 -10.46
N GLY A 223 18.17 2.48 -10.63
CA GLY A 223 18.67 1.19 -10.13
C GLY A 223 18.52 0.98 -8.61
N TRP A 224 17.78 1.85 -7.91
CA TRP A 224 17.39 1.63 -6.52
C TRP A 224 16.01 0.99 -6.42
N ILE A 225 15.82 0.13 -5.43
CA ILE A 225 14.53 -0.50 -5.14
C ILE A 225 13.86 0.29 -4.02
N PRO A 226 12.64 0.83 -4.22
CA PRO A 226 11.90 1.46 -3.14
C PRO A 226 11.51 0.38 -2.11
N VAL A 227 11.81 0.64 -0.84
CA VAL A 227 11.46 -0.25 0.28
C VAL A 227 10.75 0.53 1.38
N TRP A 228 9.84 -0.14 2.08
CA TRP A 228 9.16 0.39 3.26
C TRP A 228 9.85 -0.07 4.53
N ASP A 229 10.06 0.87 5.44
CA ASP A 229 10.54 0.61 6.77
C ASP A 229 9.38 0.72 7.76
N ARG A 230 8.92 -0.42 8.28
CA ARG A 230 7.81 -0.47 9.23
C ARG A 230 8.18 0.13 10.59
N MET A 231 9.44 0.00 11.00
CA MET A 231 9.89 0.47 12.31
C MET A 231 9.82 1.99 12.42
N TRP A 232 10.14 2.68 11.32
CA TRP A 232 10.12 4.14 11.26
C TRP A 232 8.97 4.71 10.42
N VAL A 233 8.06 3.84 9.94
CA VAL A 233 6.89 4.18 9.11
C VAL A 233 7.30 5.07 7.93
N ARG A 234 8.40 4.72 7.26
CA ARG A 234 9.07 5.58 6.28
C ARG A 234 9.54 4.83 5.06
N ARG A 235 9.63 5.57 3.95
CA ARG A 235 10.27 5.09 2.74
C ARG A 235 11.78 5.08 2.89
N ALA A 236 12.40 4.09 2.29
CA ALA A 236 13.83 4.03 2.04
C ALA A 236 14.08 3.45 0.65
N PHE A 237 15.35 3.40 0.26
CA PHE A 237 15.78 2.91 -1.03
C PHE A 237 16.96 1.97 -0.82
N TYR A 238 16.85 0.77 -1.37
CA TYR A 238 17.87 -0.25 -1.28
C TYR A 238 18.56 -0.45 -2.63
N LYS A 239 19.88 -0.64 -2.61
CA LYS A 239 20.65 -1.08 -3.78
C LYS A 239 21.72 -2.06 -3.35
N VAL A 240 21.81 -3.19 -4.05
CA VAL A 240 22.83 -4.23 -3.79
C VAL A 240 24.22 -3.61 -3.85
N GLY A 241 25.05 -3.87 -2.84
CA GLY A 241 26.39 -3.30 -2.70
C GLY A 241 26.45 -1.88 -2.11
N TYR A 242 25.33 -1.16 -2.02
CA TYR A 242 25.28 0.21 -1.45
C TYR A 242 24.47 0.28 -0.15
N GLY A 243 23.65 -0.72 0.15
CA GLY A 243 22.80 -0.76 1.34
C GLY A 243 21.56 0.12 1.20
N ILE A 244 21.14 0.70 2.33
CA ILE A 244 19.88 1.45 2.45
C ILE A 244 20.18 2.95 2.55
N ARG A 245 19.40 3.76 1.83
CA ARG A 245 19.38 5.22 1.99
C ARG A 245 17.97 5.77 2.17
N ARG A 246 17.87 7.00 2.69
CA ARG A 246 16.60 7.69 2.99
C ARG A 246 16.24 8.82 2.02
N THR A 247 17.13 9.15 1.08
CA THR A 247 16.88 10.16 0.06
C THR A 247 16.41 9.53 -1.24
N ASP A 248 15.42 10.16 -1.89
CA ASP A 248 14.85 9.66 -3.15
C ASP A 248 15.86 9.78 -4.32
N PRO A 249 16.19 8.67 -5.02
CA PRO A 249 17.11 8.67 -6.16
C PRO A 249 16.78 9.66 -7.25
N ARG A 250 15.48 9.86 -7.48
CA ARG A 250 14.98 10.69 -8.58
C ARG A 250 15.37 12.14 -8.38
N LEU A 251 15.62 12.54 -7.13
CA LEU A 251 16.04 13.90 -6.76
C LEU A 251 17.56 14.09 -6.74
N ASN A 252 18.37 13.07 -7.05
CA ASN A 252 19.84 13.19 -7.02
C ASN A 252 20.37 14.35 -7.88
N ASP A 253 19.81 14.52 -9.08
CA ASP A 253 20.27 15.52 -10.05
C ASP A 253 19.43 16.81 -9.98
N VAL A 254 18.57 16.91 -8.96
CA VAL A 254 17.75 18.08 -8.70
C VAL A 254 18.47 18.93 -7.65
N PRO A 255 18.98 20.12 -8.01
CA PRO A 255 19.65 21.00 -7.06
C PRO A 255 18.69 21.47 -5.97
N LEU A 256 19.24 21.75 -4.78
CA LEU A 256 18.54 22.45 -3.71
C LEU A 256 18.77 23.94 -3.96
N GLU A 257 17.78 24.62 -4.53
CA GLU A 257 17.93 25.99 -5.01
C GLU A 257 18.05 27.02 -3.87
N ASP A 258 17.45 26.74 -2.71
CA ASP A 258 17.24 27.75 -1.67
C ASP A 258 18.20 27.60 -0.48
N GLY A 259 19.40 27.04 -0.70
CA GLY A 259 20.43 26.91 0.34
C GLY A 259 20.10 25.88 1.45
N TYR A 260 19.07 25.07 1.27
CA TYR A 260 18.73 24.01 2.24
C TYR A 260 19.80 22.92 2.30
N LYS A 261 20.07 22.44 3.52
CA LYS A 261 20.90 21.26 3.76
C LYS A 261 20.07 20.14 4.38
N GLY A 262 20.27 18.92 3.91
CA GLY A 262 19.65 17.74 4.49
C GLY A 262 20.32 17.39 5.83
N ILE A 263 19.52 17.15 6.86
CA ILE A 263 19.98 16.71 8.18
C ILE A 263 19.31 15.38 8.55
N LEU A 264 20.08 14.46 9.13
CA LEU A 264 19.56 13.21 9.65
C LEU A 264 19.46 13.31 11.18
N PHE A 265 18.25 13.28 11.70
CA PHE A 265 18.00 13.25 13.14
C PHE A 265 18.34 11.89 13.74
N LYS A 266 18.52 11.84 15.07
CA LYS A 266 18.87 10.61 15.82
C LYS A 266 17.88 9.46 15.62
N ASN A 267 16.62 9.77 15.33
CA ASN A 267 15.56 8.80 15.01
C ASN A 267 15.50 8.43 13.51
N ALA A 268 16.58 8.65 12.77
CA ALA A 268 16.67 8.42 11.33
C ALA A 268 15.67 9.21 10.47
N VAL A 269 15.04 10.25 11.03
CA VAL A 269 14.21 11.19 10.30
C VAL A 269 15.11 12.11 9.50
N LEU A 270 14.82 12.26 8.21
CA LEU A 270 15.44 13.28 7.38
C LEU A 270 14.65 14.59 7.53
N GLY A 271 15.35 15.69 7.78
CA GLY A 271 14.83 17.05 7.70
C GLY A 271 15.68 17.92 6.78
N TRP A 272 15.20 19.13 6.52
CA TRP A 272 15.87 20.11 5.66
C TRP A 272 15.96 21.44 6.39
N VAL A 273 17.18 21.93 6.62
CA VAL A 273 17.40 23.21 7.31
C VAL A 273 17.85 24.27 6.31
N SER A 274 17.22 25.44 6.30
CA SER A 274 17.66 26.59 5.49
C SER A 274 18.91 27.23 6.09
N LEU A 275 19.59 28.09 5.31
CA LEU A 275 20.72 28.89 5.82
C LEU A 275 20.31 29.82 6.98
N GLU A 276 19.03 30.21 7.02
CA GLU A 276 18.43 31.07 8.04
C GLU A 276 17.94 30.27 9.27
N GLY A 277 18.11 28.94 9.28
CA GLY A 277 17.75 28.07 10.40
C GLY A 277 16.32 27.51 10.36
N SER A 278 15.55 27.78 9.30
CA SER A 278 14.20 27.23 9.16
C SER A 278 14.23 25.74 8.86
N LEU A 279 13.51 24.94 9.66
CA LEU A 279 13.45 23.48 9.51
C LEU A 279 12.18 23.04 8.78
N LEU A 280 12.36 22.27 7.70
CA LEU A 280 11.28 21.62 6.96
C LEU A 280 11.32 20.09 7.18
N LYS A 281 10.13 19.51 7.39
CA LYS A 281 9.92 18.06 7.49
C LYS A 281 9.90 17.38 6.12
N PHE A 282 9.55 18.12 5.07
CA PHE A 282 9.46 17.63 3.69
C PHE A 282 10.60 18.16 2.82
N ALA A 283 10.93 17.43 1.76
CA ALA A 283 11.99 17.85 0.84
C ALA A 283 11.57 19.12 0.09
N PRO A 284 12.35 20.23 0.14
CA PRO A 284 12.03 21.46 -0.60
C PRO A 284 11.85 21.20 -2.10
N ARG A 285 12.62 20.25 -2.64
CA ARG A 285 12.51 19.80 -4.03
C ARG A 285 11.15 19.16 -4.37
N MET A 286 10.30 18.87 -3.40
CA MET A 286 8.95 18.35 -3.59
C MET A 286 7.86 19.41 -3.35
N SER A 287 8.22 20.68 -3.16
CA SER A 287 7.24 21.77 -3.10
C SER A 287 6.53 21.95 -4.44
N GLU A 288 5.36 22.58 -4.41
CA GLU A 288 4.60 22.94 -5.60
C GLU A 288 5.44 23.78 -6.58
N GLU A 289 6.11 24.82 -6.07
CA GLU A 289 6.96 25.70 -6.85
C GLU A 289 8.12 24.94 -7.52
N ALA A 290 8.80 24.08 -6.75
CA ALA A 290 9.90 23.27 -7.25
C ALA A 290 9.46 22.24 -8.30
N LEU A 291 8.24 21.70 -8.17
CA LEU A 291 7.64 20.79 -9.15
C LEU A 291 7.26 21.54 -10.43
N LYS A 292 6.57 22.70 -10.32
CA LYS A 292 6.22 23.57 -11.46
C LYS A 292 7.45 24.02 -12.23
N LYS A 293 8.51 24.44 -11.54
CA LYS A 293 9.76 24.88 -12.16
C LYS A 293 10.41 23.78 -13.01
N ARG A 294 10.24 22.52 -12.63
CA ARG A 294 10.72 21.35 -13.39
C ARG A 294 9.76 20.89 -14.49
N GLY A 295 8.63 21.57 -14.67
CA GLY A 295 7.60 21.19 -15.63
C GLY A 295 6.86 19.89 -15.26
N VAL A 296 6.83 19.53 -13.97
CA VAL A 296 6.00 18.40 -13.52
C VAL A 296 4.53 18.82 -13.64
N PRO A 297 3.68 18.04 -14.32
CA PRO A 297 2.27 18.40 -14.51
C PRO A 297 1.49 18.19 -13.22
N ILE A 298 1.29 19.28 -12.46
CA ILE A 298 0.55 19.33 -11.19
C ILE A 298 -0.52 20.42 -11.21
#